data_AF-T0IWL6-F1
#
_entry.id   AF-T0IWL6-F1
#
_cell.length_a   1.000
_cell.length_b   1.000
_cell.length_c   1.000
_cell.angle_alpha   90.00
_cell.angle_beta   90.00
_cell.angle_gamma   90.00
#
_symmetry.space_group_name_H-M   'P 1'
#
loop_
_entity.id
_entity.type
_entity.pdbx_description
1 polymer ?
#
loop_
_entity_poly.entity_id
_entity_poly.type
_entity_poly.pdbx_seq_one_letter_code
_entity_poly.pdbx_strand_id
1 'polypeptide(L)'
;MRKTDPVSLTLDCWSLGMEAWSVVGMRVPRLMTGDPAALVEAQRMVAEKVEAAALLQWKMMTGGLGGSVPAMLGGSVAHYRAAVRKNRRRLGSGKRR
;
A
#
# COMPACT_ATOMS: atom_id res chain seq x y z
N MET A 1 -9.05 1.44 -20.42
CA MET A 1 -9.51 1.26 -19.03
C MET A 1 -10.03 -0.17 -18.90
N ARG A 2 -9.43 -1.01 -18.05
CA ARG A 2 -9.97 -2.36 -17.80
C ARG A 2 -11.33 -2.17 -17.14
N LYS A 3 -12.40 -2.79 -17.68
CA LYS A 3 -13.70 -2.79 -17.02
C LYS A 3 -13.50 -3.42 -15.64
N THR A 4 -13.94 -2.74 -14.59
CA THR A 4 -13.86 -3.28 -13.23
C THR A 4 -14.94 -4.35 -13.09
N ASP A 5 -14.62 -5.58 -13.50
CA ASP A 5 -15.48 -6.73 -13.26
C ASP A 5 -15.26 -7.26 -11.83
N PRO A 6 -16.30 -7.76 -11.13
CA PRO A 6 -16.19 -8.16 -9.73
C PRO A 6 -15.08 -9.19 -9.45
N VAL A 7 -14.79 -10.09 -10.39
CA VAL A 7 -13.77 -11.12 -10.26
C VAL A 7 -12.37 -10.52 -10.35
N SER A 8 -12.13 -9.61 -11.29
CA SER A 8 -10.86 -8.88 -11.38
C SER A 8 -10.58 -8.07 -10.12
N LEU A 9 -11.61 -7.46 -9.54
CA LEU A 9 -11.50 -6.66 -8.32
C LEU A 9 -11.14 -7.52 -7.10
N THR A 10 -11.77 -8.69 -6.94
CA THR A 10 -11.44 -9.61 -5.83
C THR A 10 -10.02 -10.14 -5.95
N LEU A 11 -9.60 -10.52 -7.17
CA LEU A 11 -8.21 -10.91 -7.43
C LEU A 11 -7.23 -9.76 -7.16
N ASP A 12 -7.60 -8.54 -7.52
CA ASP A 12 -6.79 -7.35 -7.25
C ASP A 12 -6.64 -7.08 -5.75
N CYS A 13 -7.72 -7.20 -4.97
CA CYS A 13 -7.69 -7.12 -3.51
C CYS A 13 -6.84 -8.22 -2.89
N TRP A 14 -6.97 -9.47 -3.35
CA TRP A 14 -6.15 -10.59 -2.88
C TRP A 14 -4.67 -10.36 -3.16
N SER A 15 -4.34 -9.96 -4.39
CA SER A 15 -2.98 -9.62 -4.80
C SER A 15 -2.42 -8.48 -3.95
N LEU A 16 -3.21 -7.43 -3.69
CA LEU A 16 -2.80 -6.33 -2.81
C LEU A 16 -2.52 -6.83 -1.38
N GLY A 17 -3.37 -7.71 -0.84
CA GLY A 17 -3.16 -8.36 0.44
C GLY A 17 -1.82 -9.09 0.48
N MET A 18 -1.55 -9.96 -0.51
CA MET A 18 -0.28 -10.68 -0.62
C MET A 18 0.93 -9.75 -0.71
N GLU A 19 0.84 -8.67 -1.51
CA GLU A 19 1.90 -7.65 -1.58
C GLU A 19 2.14 -6.98 -0.22
N ALA A 20 1.08 -6.62 0.51
CA ALA A 20 1.19 -6.03 1.84
C ALA A 20 1.79 -7.00 2.88
N TRP A 21 1.39 -8.27 2.85
CA TRP A 21 1.95 -9.32 3.72
C TRP A 21 3.46 -9.52 3.47
N SER A 22 3.89 -9.53 2.21
CA SER A 22 5.32 -9.62 1.88
C SER A 22 6.14 -8.48 2.48
N VAL A 23 5.55 -7.27 2.52
CA VAL A 23 6.17 -6.08 3.10
C VAL A 23 6.28 -6.19 4.62
N VAL A 24 5.28 -6.75 5.29
CA VAL A 24 5.36 -7.07 6.73
C VAL A 24 6.46 -8.10 7.00
N GLY A 25 6.51 -9.17 6.21
CA GLY A 25 7.54 -10.21 6.31
C GLY A 25 8.97 -9.67 6.18
N MET A 26 9.20 -8.68 5.31
CA MET A 26 10.52 -8.04 5.18
C MET A 26 10.93 -7.18 6.39
N ARG A 27 9.98 -6.75 7.23
CA ARG A 27 10.22 -5.87 8.38
C ARG A 27 10.53 -6.63 9.66
N VAL A 28 9.81 -7.73 9.89
CA VAL A 28 9.90 -8.50 11.14
C VAL A 28 11.35 -8.86 11.48
N PRO A 29 12.17 -9.42 10.57
CA PRO A 29 13.56 -9.76 10.89
C PRO A 29 14.41 -8.55 11.31
N ARG A 30 14.26 -7.39 10.64
CA ARG A 30 15.05 -6.18 10.93
C ARG A 30 14.70 -5.56 12.28
N LEU A 31 13.43 -5.65 12.68
CA LEU A 31 12.99 -5.21 14.01
C LEU A 31 13.50 -6.17 15.09
N MET A 32 13.51 -7.48 14.83
CA MET A 32 14.01 -8.48 15.78
C MET A 32 15.52 -8.38 16.02
N THR A 33 16.30 -7.88 15.05
CA THR A 33 17.73 -7.61 15.22
C THR A 33 18.04 -6.36 16.06
N GLY A 34 17.03 -5.60 16.49
CA GLY A 34 17.22 -4.38 17.30
C GLY A 34 17.88 -3.23 16.55
N ASP A 35 17.81 -3.23 15.22
CA ASP A 35 18.44 -2.20 14.37
C ASP A 35 17.74 -0.84 14.58
N PRO A 36 18.44 0.19 15.10
CA PRO A 36 17.87 1.53 15.29
C PRO A 36 17.33 2.14 13.99
N ALA A 37 17.95 1.83 12.84
CA ALA A 37 17.48 2.29 11.54
C ALA A 37 16.14 1.63 11.16
N ALA A 38 15.91 0.39 11.58
CA ALA A 38 14.63 -0.29 11.40
C ALA A 38 13.50 0.37 12.21
N LEU A 39 13.81 0.94 13.38
CA LEU A 39 12.84 1.65 14.21
C LEU A 39 12.40 2.99 13.57
N VAL A 40 13.36 3.77 13.07
CA VAL A 40 13.09 5.02 12.33
C VAL A 40 12.27 4.74 11.08
N GLU A 41 12.63 3.68 10.35
CA GLU A 41 11.88 3.27 9.17
C GLU A 41 10.46 2.80 9.54
N ALA A 42 10.26 2.11 10.68
CA ALA A 42 8.94 1.73 11.15
C ALA A 42 8.04 2.96 11.43
N GLN A 43 8.59 4.02 12.03
CA GLN A 43 7.87 5.29 12.24
C GLN A 43 7.48 5.94 10.91
N ARG A 44 8.41 6.02 9.95
CA ARG A 44 8.12 6.51 8.60
C ARG A 44 7.01 5.72 7.93
N MET A 45 6.99 4.39 8.09
CA MET A 45 5.95 3.53 7.54
C MET A 45 4.58 3.68 8.21
N VAL A 46 4.50 4.20 9.43
CA VAL A 46 3.22 4.59 10.04
C VAL A 46 2.72 5.88 9.39
N ALA A 47 3.59 6.88 9.27
CA ALA A 47 3.25 8.14 8.58
C ALA A 47 2.75 7.89 7.15
N GLU A 48 3.40 7.00 6.39
CA GLU A 48 2.95 6.62 5.04
C GLU A 48 1.56 5.96 5.01
N LYS A 49 1.18 5.18 6.04
CA LYS A 49 -0.17 4.60 6.12
C LYS A 49 -1.21 5.68 6.38
N VAL A 50 -0.92 6.60 7.30
CA VAL A 50 -1.79 7.73 7.62
C VAL A 50 -1.96 8.63 6.39
N GLU A 51 -0.88 8.95 5.71
CA GLU A 51 -0.90 9.73 4.46
C GLU A 51 -1.72 9.02 3.37
N ALA A 52 -1.51 7.71 3.17
CA ALA A 52 -2.28 6.96 2.18
C ALA A 52 -3.78 6.94 2.51
N ALA A 53 -4.16 6.77 3.78
CA ALA A 53 -5.55 6.82 4.20
C ALA A 53 -6.17 8.22 3.98
N ALA A 54 -5.47 9.28 4.39
CA ALA A 54 -5.90 10.67 4.21
C ALA A 54 -6.08 11.03 2.73
N LEU A 55 -5.11 10.65 1.88
CA LEU A 55 -5.20 10.88 0.43
C LEU A 55 -6.35 10.10 -0.21
N LEU A 56 -6.63 8.88 0.26
CA LEU A 56 -7.76 8.12 -0.25
C LEU A 56 -9.08 8.79 0.12
N GLN A 57 -9.23 9.21 1.37
CA GLN A 57 -10.43 9.90 1.85
C GLN A 57 -10.63 11.24 1.13
N TRP A 58 -9.56 11.99 0.89
CA TRP A 58 -9.60 13.19 0.06
C TRP A 58 -10.08 12.88 -1.36
N LYS A 59 -9.56 11.83 -2.01
CA LYS A 59 -10.01 11.39 -3.34
C LYS A 59 -11.47 10.95 -3.34
N MET A 60 -11.96 10.35 -2.26
CA MET A 60 -13.39 10.05 -2.11
C MET A 60 -14.23 11.32 -2.05
N MET A 61 -13.87 12.27 -1.18
CA MET A 61 -14.60 13.53 -0.99
C MET A 61 -14.61 14.42 -2.25
N THR A 62 -13.53 14.40 -3.03
CA THR A 62 -13.40 15.19 -4.26
C THR A 62 -13.93 14.48 -5.51
N GLY A 63 -14.42 13.24 -5.39
CA GLY A 63 -14.85 12.43 -6.54
C GLY A 63 -13.70 11.90 -7.41
N GLY A 64 -12.44 12.07 -6.98
CA GLY A 64 -11.23 11.62 -7.69
C GLY A 64 -11.06 10.11 -7.83
N LEU A 65 -11.99 9.30 -7.30
CA LEU A 65 -12.05 7.84 -7.52
C LEU A 65 -13.09 7.41 -8.57
N GLY A 66 -13.84 8.35 -9.14
CA GLY A 66 -14.91 8.09 -10.11
C GLY A 66 -16.31 8.04 -9.50
N GLY A 67 -17.33 8.11 -10.35
CA GLY A 67 -18.74 8.30 -9.95
C GLY A 67 -19.55 7.02 -9.71
N SER A 68 -18.93 5.83 -9.76
CA SER A 68 -19.62 4.55 -9.53
C SER A 68 -18.89 3.72 -8.48
N VAL A 69 -19.63 2.88 -7.75
CA VAL A 69 -19.08 2.01 -6.71
C VAL A 69 -17.91 1.14 -7.23
N PRO A 70 -18.00 0.48 -8.41
CA PRO A 70 -16.87 -0.29 -8.94
C PRO A 70 -15.63 0.58 -9.22
N ALA A 71 -15.83 1.79 -9.76
CA ALA A 71 -14.72 2.71 -10.01
C ALA A 71 -14.05 3.14 -8.70
N MET A 72 -14.86 3.45 -7.68
CA MET A 72 -14.36 3.82 -6.35
C MET A 72 -13.53 2.71 -5.71
N LEU A 73 -14.00 1.46 -5.79
CA LEU A 73 -13.27 0.30 -5.26
C LEU A 73 -11.97 0.06 -6.03
N GLY A 74 -12.01 0.05 -7.37
CA GLY A 74 -10.82 -0.12 -8.20
C GLY A 74 -9.78 0.99 -7.96
N GLY A 75 -10.23 2.24 -7.85
CA GLY A 75 -9.36 3.39 -7.54
C GLY A 75 -8.73 3.28 -6.15
N SER A 76 -9.48 2.77 -5.16
CA SER A 76 -8.97 2.52 -3.81
C SER A 76 -7.87 1.46 -3.79
N VAL A 77 -8.07 0.36 -4.51
CA VAL A 77 -7.07 -0.71 -4.62
C VAL A 77 -5.82 -0.22 -5.34
N ALA A 78 -5.98 0.53 -6.45
CA ALA A 78 -4.85 1.11 -7.18
C ALA A 78 -4.03 2.08 -6.30
N HIS A 79 -4.71 2.90 -5.51
CA HIS A 79 -4.09 3.84 -4.58
C HIS A 79 -3.24 3.13 -3.52
N TYR A 80 -3.80 2.12 -2.83
CA TYR A 80 -3.03 1.35 -1.85
C TYR A 80 -1.90 0.53 -2.47
N ARG A 81 -2.11 -0.03 -3.67
CA ARG A 81 -1.08 -0.79 -4.39
C ARG A 81 0.14 0.08 -4.71
N ALA A 82 -0.06 1.35 -5.08
CA ALA A 82 1.04 2.28 -5.30
C ALA A 82 1.86 2.50 -4.01
N ALA A 83 1.19 2.68 -2.86
CA ALA A 83 1.85 2.85 -1.56
C ALA A 83 2.62 1.59 -1.13
N VAL A 84 2.03 0.39 -1.27
CA VAL A 84 2.69 -0.89 -0.95
C VAL A 84 3.91 -1.12 -1.83
N ARG A 85 3.82 -0.82 -3.14
CA ARG A 85 4.95 -0.93 -4.07
C ARG A 85 6.10 0.01 -3.71
N LYS A 86 5.81 1.27 -3.34
CA LYS A 86 6.83 2.22 -2.86
C LYS A 86 7.57 1.64 -1.66
N ASN A 87 6.84 1.04 -0.72
CA ASN A 87 7.41 0.43 0.46
C ASN A 87 8.28 -0.79 0.14
N ARG A 88 7.77 -1.71 -0.70
CA ARG A 88 8.50 -2.90 -1.14
C ARG A 88 9.80 -2.54 -1.84
N ARG A 89 9.77 -1.55 -2.74
CA ARG A 89 10.96 -1.07 -3.46
C ARG A 89 12.03 -0.59 -2.48
N ARG A 90 11.64 0.25 -1.50
CA ARG A 90 12.57 0.81 -0.51
C ARG A 90 13.18 -0.27 0.40
N LEU A 91 12.35 -1.20 0.88
CA LEU A 91 12.84 -2.32 1.69
C LEU A 91 13.75 -3.25 0.90
N GLY A 92 13.44 -3.51 -0.37
CA GLY A 92 14.27 -4.31 -1.27
C GLY A 92 15.57 -3.62 -1.69
N SER A 93 15.57 -2.28 -1.83
CA SER A 93 16.75 -1.49 -2.20
C SER A 93 17.67 -1.18 -1.02
N GLY A 94 17.23 -1.41 0.23
CA GLY A 94 18.02 -1.17 1.44
C GLY A 94 19.26 -2.07 1.63
N LYS A 95 19.70 -2.79 0.59
CA LYS A 95 20.92 -3.62 0.60
C LYS A 95 22.18 -2.87 0.14
N ARG A 96 22.12 -1.54 0.00
CA ARG A 96 23.27 -0.68 -0.33
C ARG A 96 23.22 0.62 0.46
N ARG A 97 23.64 0.59 1.72
CA ARG A 97 24.29 1.71 2.40
C ARG A 97 24.98 1.17 3.65
#